data_AF-X1B6I9-F1
#
_entry.id   AF-X1B6I9-F1
#
_cell.length_a   1.000
_cell.length_b   1.000
_cell.length_c   1.000
_cell.angle_alpha   90.00
_cell.angle_beta   90.00
_cell.angle_gamma   90.00
#
_symmetry.space_group_name_H-M   'P 1'
#
loop_
_entity.id
_entity.type
_entity.pdbx_description
1 polymer ?
#
loop_
_entity_poly.entity_id
_entity_poly.type
_entity_poly.pdbx_seq_one_letter_code
_entity_poly.pdbx_strand_id
1 'polypeptide(L)'
;MIIKNREKVGNFYECRGFSMIELLVVMGVIGVLIAIIVPTYLEYKAKTHDFSALSDTNNLQKLANQVLLDGIEINFIHDPGDGSVIGDENDELGHYIPEIYTLSPLVSAKVEIYNYIVAGSQISSIWLWVYSQKGTNDSSGLNGKKTFQVYMDGLTGSSLNNF
;
A
#
# COMPACT_ATOMS: atom_id res chain seq x y z
N MET A 1 18.42 9.89 -85.87
CA MET A 1 17.43 10.09 -84.79
C MET A 1 18.14 9.80 -83.47
N ILE A 2 18.46 10.81 -82.66
CA ILE A 2 19.25 10.65 -81.43
C ILE A 2 18.29 10.65 -80.24
N ILE A 3 18.25 9.54 -79.50
CA ILE A 3 17.46 9.40 -78.27
C ILE A 3 18.32 9.93 -77.12
N LYS A 4 17.91 11.04 -76.51
CA LYS A 4 18.57 11.63 -75.34
C LYS A 4 18.05 10.90 -74.09
N ASN A 5 18.89 10.04 -73.50
CA ASN A 5 18.58 9.32 -72.27
C ASN A 5 18.49 10.34 -71.11
N ARG A 6 17.32 10.43 -70.45
CA ARG A 6 17.13 11.31 -69.28
C ARG A 6 17.39 10.49 -68.03
N GLU A 7 18.56 10.66 -67.42
CA GLU A 7 18.83 10.19 -66.08
C GLU A 7 17.82 10.82 -65.11
N LYS A 8 17.11 9.98 -64.36
CA LYS A 8 16.24 10.42 -63.28
C LYS A 8 17.13 10.91 -62.14
N VAL A 9 17.11 12.21 -61.90
CA VAL A 9 17.71 12.83 -60.71
C VAL A 9 16.97 12.27 -59.49
N GLY A 10 17.61 11.35 -58.78
CA GLY A 10 17.13 10.85 -57.50
C GLY A 10 17.04 12.01 -56.52
N ASN A 11 15.87 12.22 -55.94
CA ASN A 11 15.67 13.23 -54.91
C ASN A 11 16.38 12.71 -53.64
N PHE A 12 17.59 13.20 -53.38
CA PHE A 12 18.32 12.88 -52.17
C PHE A 12 17.59 13.55 -51.00
N TYR A 13 16.84 12.76 -50.22
CA TYR A 13 16.37 13.21 -48.93
C TYR A 13 17.61 13.42 -48.05
N GLU A 14 18.02 14.68 -47.85
CA GLU A 14 19.06 15.04 -46.89
C GLU A 14 18.63 14.57 -45.50
N CYS A 15 19.20 13.46 -45.04
CA CYS A 15 19.18 13.14 -43.62
C CYS A 15 20.04 14.19 -42.91
N ARG A 16 19.44 15.32 -42.52
CA ARG A 16 20.08 16.30 -41.66
C ARG A 16 20.38 15.62 -40.32
N GLY A 17 21.66 15.32 -40.10
CA GLY A 17 22.15 14.80 -38.84
C GLY A 17 22.03 15.85 -37.74
N PHE A 18 21.76 15.39 -36.52
CA PHE A 18 21.74 16.22 -35.31
C PHE A 18 23.16 16.72 -34.99
N SER A 19 23.32 17.97 -34.60
CA SER A 19 24.63 18.51 -34.21
C SER A 19 25.08 17.95 -32.86
N MET A 20 26.39 17.75 -32.68
CA MET A 20 26.94 17.31 -31.39
C MET A 20 26.68 18.34 -30.28
N ILE A 21 26.67 19.65 -30.61
CA ILE A 21 26.34 20.67 -29.62
C ILE A 21 24.85 20.66 -29.25
N GLU A 22 23.97 20.35 -30.19
CA GLU A 22 22.54 20.19 -29.91
C GLU A 22 22.31 19.03 -28.95
N LEU A 23 23.02 17.90 -29.12
CA LEU A 23 22.90 16.76 -28.22
C LEU A 23 23.45 17.05 -26.83
N LEU A 24 24.57 17.78 -26.75
CA LEU A 24 25.21 18.14 -25.49
C LEU A 24 24.30 19.02 -24.63
N VAL A 25 23.67 20.04 -25.23
CA VAL A 25 22.75 20.92 -24.50
C VAL A 25 21.50 20.16 -24.05
N VAL A 26 20.95 19.27 -24.89
CA VAL A 26 19.79 18.44 -24.53
C VAL A 26 20.09 17.54 -23.34
N MET A 27 21.24 16.86 -23.34
CA MET A 27 21.64 16.02 -22.20
C MET A 27 21.90 16.84 -20.94
N GLY A 28 22.42 18.07 -21.08
CA GLY A 28 22.57 19.02 -19.98
C GLY A 28 21.23 19.37 -19.32
N VAL A 29 20.21 19.71 -20.12
CA VAL A 29 18.87 20.03 -19.58
C VAL A 29 18.20 18.81 -18.96
N ILE A 30 18.26 17.63 -19.62
CA ILE A 30 17.69 16.39 -19.07
C ILE A 30 18.36 16.03 -17.72
N GLY A 31 19.68 16.21 -17.61
CA GLY A 31 20.40 15.96 -16.35
C GLY A 31 19.89 16.82 -15.19
N VAL A 32 19.65 18.11 -15.43
CA VAL A 32 19.08 19.01 -14.41
C VAL A 32 17.66 18.60 -14.01
N LEU A 33 16.83 18.18 -14.97
CA LEU A 33 15.46 17.70 -14.69
C LEU A 33 15.46 16.42 -13.86
N ILE A 34 16.28 15.43 -14.24
CA ILE A 34 16.37 14.13 -13.54
C ILE A 34 16.81 14.33 -12.08
N ALA A 35 17.72 15.27 -11.81
CA ALA A 35 18.20 15.55 -10.46
C ALA A 35 17.06 15.93 -9.48
N ILE A 36 16.00 16.57 -9.96
CA ILE A 36 14.84 16.97 -9.15
C ILE A 36 13.78 15.85 -9.16
N ILE A 37 13.57 15.20 -10.31
CA ILE A 37 12.49 14.23 -10.52
C ILE A 37 12.73 12.92 -9.78
N VAL A 38 13.96 12.41 -9.75
CA VAL A 38 14.24 11.08 -9.15
C VAL A 38 13.91 11.01 -7.64
N PRO A 39 14.39 11.92 -6.77
CA PRO A 39 14.08 11.81 -5.34
C PRO A 39 12.58 11.96 -5.06
N THR A 40 11.93 12.90 -5.73
CA THR A 40 10.48 13.14 -5.58
C THR A 40 9.64 11.94 -6.05
N TYR A 41 10.07 11.28 -7.12
CA TYR A 41 9.42 10.06 -7.61
C TYR A 41 9.52 8.90 -6.61
N LEU A 42 10.66 8.72 -5.94
CA LEU A 42 10.84 7.65 -4.96
C LEU A 42 9.94 7.84 -3.74
N GLU A 43 9.81 9.07 -3.24
CA GLU A 43 8.88 9.40 -2.15
C GLU A 43 7.41 9.19 -2.57
N TYR A 44 7.05 9.61 -3.79
CA TYR A 44 5.71 9.40 -4.30
C TYR A 44 5.35 7.92 -4.38
N LYS A 45 6.29 7.08 -4.84
CA LYS A 45 6.11 5.64 -4.88
C LYS A 45 5.86 5.05 -3.48
N ALA A 46 6.62 5.47 -2.47
CA ALA A 46 6.38 5.04 -1.09
C ALA A 46 4.96 5.44 -0.61
N LYS A 47 4.52 6.67 -0.90
CA LYS A 47 3.16 7.14 -0.57
C LYS A 47 2.07 6.36 -1.28
N THR A 48 2.28 5.92 -2.53
CA THR A 48 1.30 5.05 -3.21
C THR A 48 1.10 3.73 -2.49
N HIS A 49 2.16 3.17 -1.92
CA HIS A 49 2.07 1.97 -1.10
C HIS A 49 1.37 2.23 0.24
N ASP A 50 1.57 3.41 0.85
CA ASP A 50 0.84 3.81 2.05
C ASP A 50 -0.68 3.93 1.80
N PHE A 51 -1.10 4.38 0.62
CA PHE A 51 -2.52 4.44 0.27
C PHE A 51 -3.18 3.06 0.20
N SER A 52 -2.44 2.03 -0.25
CA SER A 52 -2.93 0.65 -0.20
C SER A 52 -3.16 0.20 1.25
N ALA A 53 -2.18 0.45 2.14
CA ALA A 53 -2.32 0.13 3.56
C ALA A 53 -3.48 0.89 4.22
N LEU A 54 -3.68 2.17 3.88
CA LEU A 54 -4.81 2.96 4.38
C LEU A 54 -6.16 2.41 3.90
N SER A 55 -6.26 2.01 2.63
CA SER A 55 -7.47 1.37 2.10
C SER A 55 -7.79 0.08 2.85
N ASP A 56 -6.80 -0.79 3.03
CA ASP A 56 -6.94 -2.04 3.77
C ASP A 56 -7.34 -1.79 5.22
N THR A 57 -6.78 -0.76 5.88
CA THR A 57 -7.16 -0.35 7.24
C THR A 57 -8.65 -0.05 7.35
N ASN A 58 -9.18 0.74 6.41
CA ASN A 58 -10.59 1.12 6.41
C ASN A 58 -11.52 -0.08 6.14
N ASN A 59 -11.08 -1.02 5.31
CA ASN A 59 -11.85 -2.23 5.03
C ASN A 59 -11.84 -3.18 6.24
N LEU A 60 -10.67 -3.41 6.82
CA LEU A 60 -10.49 -4.20 8.03
C LEU A 60 -11.30 -3.64 9.20
N GLN A 61 -11.28 -2.32 9.40
CA GLN A 61 -12.07 -1.66 10.44
C GLN A 61 -13.56 -2.01 10.32
N LYS A 62 -14.12 -1.97 9.11
CA LYS A 62 -15.54 -2.27 8.88
C LYS A 62 -15.86 -3.74 9.13
N LEU A 63 -15.01 -4.64 8.64
CA LEU A 63 -15.22 -6.08 8.75
C LEU A 63 -15.03 -6.56 10.19
N ALA A 64 -13.99 -6.09 10.89
CA ALA A 64 -13.76 -6.41 12.28
C ALA A 64 -14.92 -5.92 13.18
N ASN A 65 -15.46 -4.73 12.92
CA ASN A 65 -16.66 -4.25 13.62
C ASN A 65 -17.86 -5.18 13.43
N GLN A 66 -18.05 -5.72 12.23
CA GLN A 66 -19.15 -6.65 11.98
C GLN A 66 -19.00 -7.91 12.85
N VAL A 67 -17.78 -8.43 12.99
CA VAL A 67 -17.50 -9.58 13.86
C VAL A 67 -17.87 -9.31 15.32
N LEU A 68 -17.64 -8.10 15.84
CA LEU A 68 -18.09 -7.75 17.20
C LEU A 68 -19.61 -7.69 17.32
N LEU A 69 -20.31 -7.18 16.30
CA LEU A 69 -21.77 -7.07 16.30
C LEU A 69 -22.46 -8.44 16.26
N ASP A 70 -21.81 -9.45 15.70
CA ASP A 70 -22.32 -10.82 15.69
C ASP A 70 -22.37 -11.44 17.10
N GLY A 71 -21.73 -10.80 18.10
CA GLY A 71 -21.84 -11.18 19.52
C GLY A 71 -21.13 -12.48 19.88
N ILE A 72 -20.22 -12.95 19.01
CA ILE A 72 -19.45 -14.17 19.20
C ILE A 72 -18.33 -13.91 20.20
N GLU A 73 -18.11 -14.87 21.12
CA GLU A 73 -16.95 -14.82 22.01
C GLU A 73 -15.67 -15.14 21.24
N ILE A 74 -14.76 -14.18 21.15
CA ILE A 74 -13.50 -14.30 20.41
C ILE A 74 -12.34 -13.66 21.17
N ASN A 75 -11.19 -14.31 21.09
CA ASN A 75 -9.90 -13.75 21.49
C ASN A 75 -8.89 -14.05 20.38
N PHE A 76 -8.76 -13.09 19.45
CA PHE A 76 -8.07 -13.27 18.20
C PHE A 76 -6.90 -12.31 18.07
N ILE A 77 -5.73 -12.83 17.71
CA ILE A 77 -4.52 -12.06 17.44
C ILE A 77 -3.94 -12.55 16.12
N HIS A 78 -3.73 -11.61 15.21
CA HIS A 78 -2.99 -11.80 13.96
C HIS A 78 -1.77 -10.89 14.01
N ASP A 79 -0.59 -11.45 13.85
CA ASP A 79 0.67 -10.72 13.79
C ASP A 79 1.11 -10.50 12.33
N PRO A 80 1.95 -9.47 12.07
CA PRO A 80 2.46 -9.20 10.71
C PRO A 80 3.23 -10.36 10.06
N GLY A 81 3.63 -11.37 10.85
CA GLY A 81 4.33 -12.57 10.41
C GLY A 81 3.41 -13.69 9.92
N ASP A 82 2.12 -13.67 10.27
CA ASP A 82 1.18 -14.77 9.99
C ASP A 82 0.69 -14.77 8.54
N GLY A 83 0.94 -13.68 7.82
CA GLY A 83 0.73 -13.57 6.38
C GLY A 83 -0.30 -12.51 6.02
N SER A 84 -0.89 -12.70 4.84
CA SER A 84 -1.80 -11.73 4.21
C SER A 84 -3.26 -12.00 4.50
N VAL A 85 -3.61 -13.21 4.92
CA VAL A 85 -4.98 -13.63 5.23
C VAL A 85 -5.21 -13.41 6.71
N ILE A 86 -6.24 -12.65 7.06
CA ILE A 86 -6.67 -12.41 8.43
C ILE A 86 -7.85 -13.34 8.72
N GLY A 87 -7.71 -14.21 9.73
CA GLY A 87 -8.66 -15.28 10.01
C GLY A 87 -8.29 -16.57 9.27
N ASP A 88 -9.27 -17.45 9.05
CA ASP A 88 -9.04 -18.84 8.62
C ASP A 88 -8.16 -19.64 9.61
N GLU A 89 -8.27 -19.29 10.90
CA GLU A 89 -7.53 -19.93 11.97
C GLU A 89 -8.38 -20.03 13.24
N ASN A 90 -7.88 -20.80 14.20
CA ASN A 90 -8.56 -20.91 15.50
C ASN A 90 -8.06 -19.79 16.41
N ASP A 91 -9.00 -19.16 17.11
CA ASP A 91 -8.71 -18.17 18.13
C ASP A 91 -8.05 -18.80 19.38
N GLU A 92 -7.61 -17.97 20.33
CA GLU A 92 -6.99 -18.46 21.56
C GLU A 92 -7.95 -19.25 22.47
N LEU A 93 -9.27 -19.16 22.24
CA LEU A 93 -10.33 -19.90 22.93
C LEU A 93 -10.70 -21.21 22.22
N GLY A 94 -10.11 -21.49 21.04
CA GLY A 94 -10.36 -22.68 20.22
C GLY A 94 -11.55 -22.57 19.25
N HIS A 95 -12.12 -21.38 19.06
CA HIS A 95 -13.17 -21.11 18.07
C HIS A 95 -12.56 -20.87 16.69
N TYR A 96 -13.11 -21.53 15.67
CA TYR A 96 -12.69 -21.27 14.28
C TYR A 96 -13.22 -19.92 13.81
N ILE A 97 -12.32 -19.07 13.35
CA ILE A 97 -12.63 -17.77 12.77
C ILE A 97 -12.54 -17.90 11.25
N PRO A 98 -13.63 -17.64 10.50
CA PRO A 98 -13.58 -17.66 9.04
C PRO A 98 -12.65 -16.57 8.51
N GLU A 99 -12.22 -16.68 7.26
CA GLU A 99 -11.45 -15.60 6.61
C GLU A 99 -12.24 -14.27 6.71
N ILE A 100 -11.65 -13.30 7.41
CA ILE A 100 -12.22 -11.97 7.59
C ILE A 100 -11.82 -11.10 6.39
N TYR A 101 -10.54 -11.13 6.02
CA TYR A 101 -9.98 -10.27 4.98
C TYR A 101 -8.65 -10.78 4.47
N THR A 102 -8.38 -10.57 3.18
CA THR A 102 -7.04 -10.72 2.60
C THR A 102 -6.45 -9.35 2.30
N LEU A 103 -5.30 -9.06 2.91
CA LEU A 103 -4.52 -7.84 2.71
C LEU A 103 -4.05 -7.66 1.27
N SER A 104 -3.88 -6.40 0.87
CA SER A 104 -3.27 -6.05 -0.41
C SER A 104 -1.79 -6.47 -0.45
N PRO A 105 -1.21 -6.70 -1.65
CA PRO A 105 0.20 -7.03 -1.78
C PRO A 105 1.11 -5.98 -1.14
N LEU A 106 2.14 -6.45 -0.42
CA LEU A 106 3.09 -5.61 0.32
C LEU A 106 2.47 -4.82 1.49
N VAL A 107 1.26 -5.18 1.93
CA VAL A 107 0.66 -4.69 3.17
C VAL A 107 0.83 -5.77 4.23
N SER A 108 1.12 -5.33 5.45
CA SER A 108 1.16 -6.17 6.64
C SER A 108 0.31 -5.50 7.71
N ALA A 109 -0.41 -6.32 8.47
CA ALA A 109 -1.25 -5.85 9.56
C ALA A 109 -0.98 -6.64 10.83
N LYS A 110 -1.16 -5.97 11.97
CA LYS A 110 -1.42 -6.59 13.26
C LYS A 110 -2.88 -6.33 13.60
N VAL A 111 -3.63 -7.37 13.92
CA VAL A 111 -5.05 -7.29 14.26
C VAL A 111 -5.25 -7.98 15.60
N GLU A 112 -5.85 -7.28 16.55
CA GLU A 112 -6.24 -7.86 17.82
C GLU A 112 -7.74 -7.61 18.02
N ILE A 113 -8.51 -8.68 18.22
CA ILE A 113 -9.95 -8.61 18.45
C ILE A 113 -10.26 -9.35 19.73
N TYR A 114 -10.78 -8.62 20.70
CA TYR A 114 -11.22 -9.14 21.98
C TYR A 114 -12.72 -8.93 22.10
N ASN A 115 -13.48 -10.00 22.26
CA ASN A 115 -14.89 -9.94 22.62
C ASN A 115 -15.22 -11.14 23.49
N TYR A 116 -15.16 -11.01 24.81
CA TYR A 116 -15.44 -12.14 25.70
C TYR A 116 -15.92 -11.65 27.06
N ILE A 117 -16.57 -12.52 27.83
CA ILE A 117 -17.10 -12.19 29.15
C ILE A 117 -16.17 -12.73 30.23
N VAL A 118 -15.74 -11.84 31.14
CA VAL A 118 -14.98 -12.22 32.34
C VAL A 118 -15.73 -11.78 33.58
N ALA A 119 -16.05 -12.74 34.44
CA ALA A 119 -16.72 -12.48 35.73
C ALA A 119 -18.00 -11.63 35.62
N GLY A 120 -18.74 -11.75 34.52
CA GLY A 120 -19.97 -11.01 34.25
C GLY A 120 -19.79 -9.63 33.62
N SER A 121 -18.55 -9.20 33.37
CA SER A 121 -18.23 -7.99 32.60
C SER A 121 -17.78 -8.39 31.20
N GLN A 122 -18.43 -7.83 30.18
CA GLN A 122 -17.99 -7.99 28.79
C GLN A 122 -16.74 -7.13 28.55
N ILE A 123 -15.74 -7.70 27.90
CA ILE A 123 -14.57 -7.00 27.37
C ILE A 123 -14.72 -7.04 25.85
N SER A 124 -14.82 -5.88 25.21
CA SER A 124 -15.02 -5.79 23.78
C SER A 124 -14.14 -4.67 23.20
N SER A 125 -13.15 -5.02 22.39
CA SER A 125 -12.26 -4.05 21.75
C SER A 125 -11.58 -4.62 20.51
N ILE A 126 -11.26 -3.74 19.57
CA ILE A 126 -10.43 -4.04 18.40
C ILE A 126 -9.24 -3.09 18.38
N TRP A 127 -8.07 -3.64 18.11
CA TRP A 127 -6.88 -2.89 17.74
C TRP A 127 -6.38 -3.32 16.37
N LEU A 128 -6.10 -2.35 15.51
CA LEU A 128 -5.53 -2.57 14.18
C LEU A 128 -4.29 -1.71 14.04
N TRP A 129 -3.23 -2.31 13.53
CA TRP A 129 -2.06 -1.60 13.04
C TRP A 129 -1.72 -2.10 11.65
N VAL A 130 -1.85 -1.24 10.66
CA VAL A 130 -1.63 -1.61 9.26
C VAL A 130 -0.53 -0.73 8.68
N TYR A 131 0.44 -1.33 8.00
CA TYR A 131 1.52 -0.61 7.36
C TYR A 131 1.89 -1.26 6.03
N SER A 132 2.51 -0.47 5.15
CA SER A 132 3.08 -1.02 3.93
C SER A 132 4.56 -1.37 4.11
N GLN A 133 4.96 -2.56 3.68
CA GLN A 133 6.34 -3.03 3.71
C GLN A 133 7.28 -2.15 2.86
N LYS A 134 6.76 -1.53 1.79
CA LYS A 134 7.49 -0.56 0.94
C LYS A 134 6.97 0.86 1.06
N GLY A 135 6.21 1.12 2.13
CA GLY A 135 5.68 2.43 2.48
C GLY A 135 6.72 3.39 3.01
N THR A 136 6.24 4.57 3.39
CA THR A 136 7.05 5.62 4.01
C THR A 136 7.66 5.12 5.33
N ASN A 137 8.92 5.48 5.59
CA ASN A 137 9.57 5.14 6.85
C ASN A 137 9.11 6.10 7.95
N ASP A 138 8.79 5.54 9.12
CA ASP A 138 8.43 6.29 10.32
C ASP A 138 8.95 5.51 11.54
N SER A 139 9.87 6.09 12.30
CA SER A 139 10.48 5.44 13.46
C SER A 139 9.50 5.22 14.62
N SER A 140 8.36 5.91 14.62
CA SER A 140 7.31 5.74 15.63
C SER A 140 6.32 4.63 15.28
N GLY A 141 6.33 4.16 14.02
CA GLY A 141 5.44 3.12 13.54
C GLY A 141 6.01 1.70 13.66
N LEU A 142 5.15 0.72 13.49
CA LEU A 142 5.52 -0.70 13.50
C LEU A 142 6.53 -0.99 12.40
N ASN A 143 7.56 -1.76 12.76
CA ASN A 143 8.64 -2.15 11.86
C ASN A 143 9.34 -0.96 11.17
N GLY A 144 9.33 0.22 11.80
CA GLY A 144 9.92 1.44 11.26
C GLY A 144 9.17 2.02 10.04
N LYS A 145 7.91 1.63 9.85
CA LYS A 145 7.05 2.06 8.74
C LYS A 145 5.90 2.91 9.23
N LYS A 146 5.48 3.85 8.39
CA LYS A 146 4.25 4.60 8.63
C LYS A 146 3.10 3.61 8.83
N THR A 147 2.48 3.68 10.00
CA THR A 147 1.48 2.72 10.45
C THR A 147 0.18 3.45 10.73
N PHE A 148 -0.90 2.97 10.12
CA PHE A 148 -2.25 3.44 10.39
C PHE A 148 -2.81 2.62 11.55
N GLN A 149 -3.21 3.31 12.61
CA GLN A 149 -3.68 2.69 13.83
C GLN A 149 -5.16 2.99 14.02
N VAL A 150 -5.92 1.96 14.36
CA VAL A 150 -7.34 2.08 14.66
C VAL A 150 -7.60 1.33 15.96
N TYR A 151 -8.22 2.03 16.90
CA TYR A 151 -8.79 1.44 18.10
C TYR A 151 -10.30 1.60 18.08
N MET A 152 -11.01 0.56 18.48
CA MET A 152 -12.46 0.61 18.67
C MET A 152 -12.84 -0.12 19.94
N ASP A 153 -13.69 0.51 20.74
CA ASP A 153 -14.31 -0.10 21.91
C ASP A 153 -15.65 -0.68 21.49
N GLY A 154 -15.81 -2.00 21.63
CA GLY A 154 -17.02 -2.72 21.25
C GLY A 154 -18.19 -2.53 22.21
N LEU A 155 -17.97 -1.99 23.41
CA LEU A 155 -19.04 -1.69 24.38
C LEU A 155 -19.65 -0.31 24.16
N THR A 156 -18.80 0.69 23.94
CA THR A 156 -19.24 2.08 23.75
C THR A 156 -19.42 2.46 22.29
N GLY A 157 -18.88 1.66 21.37
CA GLY A 157 -18.81 1.98 19.94
C GLY A 157 -17.88 3.16 19.62
N SER A 158 -17.09 3.63 20.59
CA SER A 158 -16.13 4.70 20.38
C SER A 158 -14.94 4.23 19.54
N SER A 159 -14.43 5.09 18.67
CA SER A 159 -13.27 4.78 17.83
C SER A 159 -12.24 5.90 17.85
N LEU A 160 -10.96 5.52 17.80
CA LEU A 160 -9.82 6.41 17.69
C LEU A 160 -8.97 5.95 16.51
N ASN A 161 -8.77 6.86 15.55
CA ASN A 161 -7.96 6.60 14.36
C ASN A 161 -6.73 7.51 14.39
N ASN A 162 -5.55 6.94 14.18
CA ASN A 162 -4.29 7.67 14.08
C ASN A 162 -3.63 7.35 12.73
N PHE A 163 -3.45 8.38 11.89
CA PHE A 163 -3.03 8.27 10.49
C PHE A 163 -1.85 9.18 10.12
#